data_AF-A0A652YWZ4-F1
#
_entry.id   AF-A0A652YWZ4-F1
#
_cell.length_a   1.000
_cell.length_b   1.000
_cell.length_c   1.000
_cell.angle_alpha   90.00
_cell.angle_beta   90.00
_cell.angle_gamma   90.00
#
_symmetry.space_group_name_H-M   'P 1'
#
loop_
_entity.id
_entity.type
_entity.pdbx_description
1 polymer ?
#
loop_
_entity_poly.entity_id
_entity_poly.type
_entity_poly.pdbx_seq_one_letter_code
_entity_poly.pdbx_strand_id
1 'polypeptide(L)'
;MPLAPGEGLAECNVRYLAGQRARYQSLAFGIRPEGRLYRDDEFATLAFTAHRHASARFALRAMEVECEQLGDKFDVEALTSRGTDYVIIAELAGVAALWTRQSPALSTASAPLALVSSTLRSAYWLWLEDDDRAMASLRCTLEQIATVRVIRMKPDKAVELASRYSKPQRWIEAAGWKRLAALNRALGEYAHAHKDPNWAGARNLLKELQLDANGENAIYTARGHALELLATLVARETISILSLHSEEVAKVAFTLVSNYSGIDPSDAALDAIMNNSHRHRTRPLA
;
A
#
# COMPACT_ATOMS: atom_id res chain seq x y z
N MET A 1 7.05 -5.12 -13.19
CA MET A 1 7.88 -5.93 -12.28
C MET A 1 8.38 -5.06 -11.13
N PRO A 2 8.08 -5.41 -9.88
CA PRO A 2 8.54 -4.71 -8.67
C PRO A 2 10.04 -4.45 -8.67
N LEU A 3 10.49 -3.33 -8.08
CA LEU A 3 11.91 -3.03 -7.90
C LEU A 3 12.46 -3.76 -6.66
N ALA A 4 12.43 -5.08 -6.68
CA ALA A 4 13.04 -5.94 -5.67
C ALA A 4 14.39 -6.53 -6.17
N PRO A 5 15.35 -6.85 -5.28
CA PRO A 5 16.69 -7.34 -5.62
C PRO A 5 16.73 -8.58 -6.53
N GLY A 6 15.80 -9.53 -6.36
CA GLY A 6 15.67 -10.72 -7.21
C GLY A 6 14.79 -10.54 -8.46
N GLU A 7 14.19 -9.36 -8.66
CA GLU A 7 13.22 -9.09 -9.72
C GLU A 7 13.63 -7.87 -10.55
N GLY A 8 12.96 -6.72 -10.38
CA GLY A 8 13.19 -5.48 -11.12
C GLY A 8 14.58 -4.89 -10.97
N LEU A 9 15.29 -5.22 -9.88
CA LEU A 9 16.66 -4.78 -9.64
C LEU A 9 17.71 -5.83 -10.05
N ALA A 10 17.30 -7.00 -10.56
CA ALA A 10 18.25 -7.97 -11.09
C ALA A 10 19.07 -7.35 -12.23
N GLU A 11 20.36 -7.67 -12.29
CA GLU A 11 21.31 -6.98 -13.17
C GLU A 11 20.89 -6.97 -14.65
N CYS A 12 20.35 -8.08 -15.15
CA CYS A 12 19.85 -8.17 -16.52
C CYS A 12 18.71 -7.18 -16.81
N ASN A 13 17.82 -6.97 -15.84
CA ASN A 13 16.69 -6.06 -15.94
C ASN A 13 17.15 -4.60 -15.85
N VAL A 14 18.09 -4.29 -14.95
CA VAL A 14 18.68 -2.94 -14.85
C VAL A 14 19.41 -2.57 -16.13
N ARG A 15 20.20 -3.49 -16.71
CA ARG A 15 20.87 -3.29 -18.01
C ARG A 15 19.86 -3.07 -19.14
N TYR A 16 18.78 -3.86 -19.18
CA TYR A 16 17.71 -3.66 -20.15
C TYR A 16 17.08 -2.27 -20.02
N LEU A 17 16.73 -1.85 -18.79
CA LEU A 17 16.17 -0.53 -18.50
C LEU A 17 17.13 0.60 -18.89
N ALA A 18 18.43 0.43 -18.68
CA ALA A 18 19.46 1.38 -19.11
C ALA A 18 19.47 1.56 -20.64
N GLY A 19 19.39 0.45 -21.39
CA GLY A 19 19.29 0.48 -22.84
C GLY A 19 18.03 1.20 -23.34
N GLN A 20 16.88 0.95 -22.71
CA GLN A 20 15.63 1.66 -23.04
C GLN A 20 15.72 3.16 -22.72
N ARG A 21 16.33 3.54 -21.59
CA ARG A 21 16.56 4.95 -21.26
C ARG A 21 17.46 5.65 -22.29
N ALA A 22 18.54 5.01 -22.73
CA ALA A 22 19.42 5.58 -23.74
C ALA A 22 18.67 5.84 -25.06
N ARG A 23 17.83 4.89 -25.49
CA ARG A 23 16.94 5.05 -26.64
C ARG A 23 15.96 6.22 -26.44
N TYR A 24 15.29 6.28 -25.29
CA TYR A 24 14.38 7.38 -24.97
C TYR A 24 15.06 8.75 -25.02
N GLN A 25 16.25 8.88 -24.44
CA GLN A 25 17.01 10.13 -24.43
C GLN A 25 17.47 10.54 -25.83
N SER A 26 17.86 9.58 -26.67
CA SER A 26 18.25 9.86 -28.06
C SER A 26 17.12 10.48 -28.89
N LEU A 27 15.86 10.08 -28.63
CA LEU A 27 14.68 10.69 -29.26
C LEU A 27 14.52 12.17 -28.90
N ALA A 28 14.85 12.56 -27.67
CA ALA A 28 14.82 13.97 -27.24
C ALA A 28 15.84 14.83 -28.02
N PHE A 29 16.91 14.22 -28.55
CA PHE A 29 17.88 14.87 -29.42
C PHE A 29 17.58 14.71 -30.92
N GLY A 30 16.40 14.21 -31.28
CA GLY A 30 15.98 14.00 -32.67
C GLY A 30 16.63 12.80 -33.36
N ILE A 31 17.40 11.98 -32.62
CA ILE A 31 18.03 10.76 -33.14
C ILE A 31 16.99 9.64 -33.13
N ARG A 32 16.93 8.85 -34.21
CA ARG A 32 16.01 7.71 -34.37
C ARG A 32 16.79 6.40 -34.34
N PRO A 33 16.90 5.71 -33.20
CA PRO A 33 17.73 4.49 -33.07
C PRO A 33 17.38 3.38 -34.06
N GLU A 34 16.09 3.23 -34.36
CA GLU A 34 15.57 2.18 -35.25
C GLU A 34 15.33 2.69 -36.69
N GLY A 35 15.84 3.89 -37.03
CA GLY A 35 15.62 4.53 -38.33
C GLY A 35 14.18 4.96 -38.63
N ARG A 36 13.25 4.77 -37.68
CA ARG A 36 11.82 5.08 -37.83
C ARG A 36 11.27 5.88 -36.66
N LEU A 37 10.05 6.41 -36.85
CA LEU A 37 9.25 6.94 -35.74
C LEU A 37 8.69 5.78 -34.91
N TYR A 38 8.56 6.03 -33.61
CA TYR A 38 7.87 5.15 -32.67
C TYR A 38 6.37 5.42 -32.73
N ARG A 39 5.56 4.37 -32.61
CA ARG A 39 4.13 4.51 -32.38
C ARG A 39 3.86 4.99 -30.96
N ASP A 40 2.67 5.50 -30.69
CA ASP A 40 2.31 6.07 -29.38
C ASP A 40 2.44 5.04 -28.24
N ASP A 41 2.05 3.79 -28.48
CA ASP A 41 2.16 2.68 -27.53
C ASP A 41 3.63 2.28 -27.26
N GLU A 42 4.45 2.24 -28.31
CA GLU A 42 5.88 1.98 -28.20
C GLU A 42 6.59 3.13 -27.47
N PHE A 43 6.22 4.37 -27.77
CA PHE A 43 6.77 5.56 -27.12
C PHE A 43 6.38 5.61 -25.64
N ALA A 44 5.12 5.30 -25.32
CA ALA A 44 4.68 5.20 -23.92
C ALA A 44 5.44 4.11 -23.16
N THR A 45 5.68 2.95 -23.78
CA THR A 45 6.48 1.87 -23.20
C THR A 45 7.93 2.30 -22.98
N LEU A 46 8.50 3.02 -23.95
CA LEU A 46 9.86 3.52 -23.90
C LEU A 46 10.03 4.59 -22.81
N ALA A 47 9.09 5.53 -22.72
CA ALA A 47 9.05 6.54 -21.66
C ALA A 47 8.91 5.88 -20.29
N PHE A 48 7.97 4.95 -20.14
CA PHE A 48 7.76 4.19 -18.90
C PHE A 48 9.03 3.47 -18.45
N THR A 49 9.67 2.72 -19.35
CA THR A 49 10.92 1.98 -19.02
C THR A 49 12.08 2.93 -18.72
N ALA A 50 12.19 4.08 -19.39
CA ALA A 50 13.19 5.09 -19.10
C ALA A 50 13.02 5.74 -17.71
N HIS A 51 11.78 6.02 -17.30
CA HIS A 51 11.45 6.47 -15.95
C HIS A 51 11.75 5.37 -14.93
N ARG A 52 11.38 4.12 -15.22
CA ARG A 52 11.63 2.96 -14.35
C ARG A 52 13.12 2.70 -14.13
N HIS A 53 13.98 2.99 -15.10
CA HIS A 53 15.44 2.99 -14.91
C HIS A 53 15.91 4.02 -13.87
N ALA A 54 15.29 5.21 -13.82
CA ALA A 54 15.63 6.22 -12.83
C ALA A 54 15.34 5.71 -11.41
N SER A 55 14.14 5.15 -11.21
CA SER A 55 13.73 4.54 -9.95
C SER A 55 14.62 3.35 -9.58
N ALA A 56 14.97 2.48 -10.54
CA ALA A 56 15.87 1.35 -10.29
C ALA A 56 17.26 1.80 -9.81
N ARG A 57 17.81 2.86 -10.42
CA ARG A 57 19.10 3.44 -9.96
C ARG A 57 19.01 4.02 -8.56
N PHE A 58 17.91 4.70 -8.24
CA PHE A 58 17.70 5.26 -6.91
C PHE A 58 17.57 4.14 -5.86
N ALA A 59 16.77 3.11 -6.15
CA ALA A 59 16.59 1.96 -5.28
C ALA A 59 17.91 1.20 -5.04
N LEU A 60 18.74 0.98 -6.07
CA LEU A 60 20.07 0.39 -5.90
C LEU A 60 20.95 1.25 -5.00
N ARG A 61 20.95 2.57 -5.17
CA ARG A 61 21.74 3.47 -4.33
C ARG A 61 21.24 3.50 -2.88
N ALA A 62 19.92 3.48 -2.67
CA ALA A 62 19.33 3.39 -1.34
C ALA A 62 19.73 2.08 -0.66
N MET A 63 19.71 0.97 -1.40
CA MET A 63 20.14 -0.35 -0.91
C MET A 63 21.62 -0.38 -0.52
N GLU A 64 22.50 0.25 -1.30
CA GLU A 64 23.92 0.42 -0.93
C GLU A 64 24.06 1.18 0.40
N VAL A 65 23.33 2.29 0.56
CA VAL A 65 23.35 3.10 1.78
C VAL A 65 22.79 2.32 2.98
N GLU A 66 21.71 1.57 2.80
CA GLU A 66 21.15 0.71 3.87
C GLU A 66 22.13 -0.40 4.26
N CYS A 67 22.82 -1.01 3.29
CA CYS A 67 23.85 -2.00 3.55
C CYS A 67 25.01 -1.40 4.35
N GLU A 68 25.45 -0.18 4.01
CA GLU A 68 26.49 0.54 4.76
C GLU A 68 26.05 0.87 6.20
N GLN A 69 24.78 1.24 6.41
CA GLN A 69 24.25 1.63 7.72
C GLN A 69 23.96 0.44 8.64
N LEU A 70 23.41 -0.64 8.09
CA LEU A 70 22.96 -1.80 8.86
C LEU A 70 24.06 -2.86 9.01
N GLY A 71 25.06 -2.88 8.13
CA GLY A 71 26.16 -3.84 8.15
C GLY A 71 25.64 -5.27 8.18
N ASP A 72 26.07 -6.05 9.17
CA ASP A 72 25.67 -7.46 9.35
C ASP A 72 24.16 -7.66 9.61
N LYS A 73 23.41 -6.59 9.91
CA LYS A 73 21.95 -6.64 10.10
C LYS A 73 21.17 -6.41 8.80
N PHE A 74 21.86 -6.11 7.70
CA PHE A 74 21.22 -5.92 6.41
C PHE A 74 20.75 -7.27 5.85
N ASP A 75 19.44 -7.41 5.64
CA ASP A 75 18.83 -8.63 5.12
C ASP A 75 18.00 -8.32 3.87
N VAL A 76 18.52 -8.73 2.72
CA VAL A 76 17.86 -8.59 1.41
C VAL A 76 16.70 -9.57 1.27
N GLU A 77 16.81 -10.77 1.84
CA GLU A 77 15.77 -11.80 1.73
C GLU A 77 14.50 -11.37 2.48
N ALA A 78 14.66 -10.63 3.58
CA ALA A 78 13.56 -10.00 4.31
C ALA A 78 12.71 -9.03 3.45
N LEU A 79 13.29 -8.39 2.43
CA LEU A 79 12.53 -7.52 1.51
C LEU A 79 11.67 -8.33 0.54
N THR A 80 12.20 -9.46 0.04
CA THR A 80 11.49 -10.34 -0.89
C THR A 80 10.36 -11.10 -0.19
N SER A 81 10.58 -11.57 1.05
CA SER A 81 9.53 -12.22 1.84
C SER A 81 8.37 -11.26 2.12
N ARG A 82 8.66 -10.04 2.58
CA ARG A 82 7.65 -8.98 2.80
C ARG A 82 6.81 -8.67 1.57
N GLY A 83 7.40 -8.74 0.37
CA GLY A 83 6.65 -8.53 -0.87
C GLY A 83 5.59 -9.60 -1.13
N THR A 84 5.92 -10.84 -0.82
CA THR A 84 4.99 -11.96 -0.91
C THR A 84 3.80 -11.74 0.03
N ASP A 85 4.03 -11.18 1.21
CA ASP A 85 3.03 -10.97 2.25
C ASP A 85 1.95 -9.97 1.82
N TYR A 86 2.36 -8.81 1.32
CA TYR A 86 1.42 -7.80 0.83
C TYR A 86 0.63 -8.30 -0.39
N VAL A 87 1.27 -9.09 -1.26
CA VAL A 87 0.59 -9.72 -2.38
C VAL A 87 -0.45 -10.72 -1.88
N ILE A 88 -0.09 -11.63 -0.97
CA ILE A 88 -1.03 -12.60 -0.39
C ILE A 88 -2.24 -11.89 0.22
N ILE A 89 -2.04 -10.85 1.04
CA ILE A 89 -3.14 -10.11 1.68
C ILE A 89 -4.03 -9.42 0.63
N ALA A 90 -3.43 -8.82 -0.39
CA ALA A 90 -4.16 -8.20 -1.48
C ALA A 90 -4.95 -9.25 -2.31
N GLU A 91 -4.39 -10.42 -2.57
CA GLU A 91 -5.07 -11.50 -3.29
C GLU A 91 -6.19 -12.12 -2.46
N LEU A 92 -6.01 -12.28 -1.14
CA LEU A 92 -7.09 -12.70 -0.24
C LEU A 92 -8.28 -11.72 -0.32
N ALA A 93 -8.01 -10.41 -0.36
CA ALA A 93 -9.06 -9.41 -0.56
C ALA A 93 -9.75 -9.55 -1.93
N GLY A 94 -9.00 -9.92 -2.98
CA GLY A 94 -9.53 -10.22 -4.30
C GLY A 94 -10.43 -11.46 -4.32
N VAL A 95 -10.03 -12.54 -3.64
CA VAL A 95 -10.87 -13.75 -3.45
C VAL A 95 -12.14 -13.39 -2.69
N ALA A 96 -12.03 -12.64 -1.60
CA ALA A 96 -13.19 -12.16 -0.84
C ALA A 96 -14.11 -11.28 -1.70
N ALA A 97 -13.57 -10.46 -2.61
CA ALA A 97 -14.37 -9.67 -3.55
C ALA A 97 -15.19 -10.55 -4.50
N LEU A 98 -14.60 -11.63 -4.99
CA LEU A 98 -15.27 -12.59 -5.88
C LEU A 98 -16.39 -13.34 -5.14
N TRP A 99 -16.12 -13.81 -3.92
CA TRP A 99 -17.09 -14.58 -3.15
C TRP A 99 -18.26 -13.71 -2.67
N THR A 100 -17.98 -12.48 -2.23
CA THR A 100 -19.03 -11.54 -1.83
C THR A 100 -19.89 -11.13 -3.01
N ARG A 101 -19.35 -11.04 -4.24
CA ARG A 101 -20.15 -10.77 -5.46
C ARG A 101 -21.30 -11.77 -5.63
N GLN A 102 -21.08 -13.03 -5.27
CA GLN A 102 -22.06 -14.10 -5.41
C GLN A 102 -22.99 -14.22 -4.19
N SER A 103 -22.71 -13.50 -3.10
CA SER A 103 -23.53 -13.50 -1.89
C SER A 103 -24.61 -12.41 -1.94
N PRO A 104 -25.91 -12.76 -1.85
CA PRO A 104 -26.99 -11.76 -1.83
C PRO A 104 -26.83 -10.73 -0.70
N ALA A 105 -26.38 -11.16 0.48
CA ALA A 105 -26.25 -10.32 1.67
C ALA A 105 -25.05 -9.36 1.62
N LEU A 106 -24.01 -9.68 0.84
CA LEU A 106 -22.74 -8.94 0.84
C LEU A 106 -22.29 -8.47 -0.55
N SER A 107 -23.12 -8.60 -1.58
CA SER A 107 -22.79 -8.23 -2.97
C SER A 107 -22.21 -6.83 -3.11
N THR A 108 -22.67 -5.87 -2.31
CA THR A 108 -22.19 -4.48 -2.30
C THR A 108 -20.76 -4.32 -1.75
N ALA A 109 -20.23 -5.30 -1.00
CA ALA A 109 -18.85 -5.31 -0.52
C ALA A 109 -17.83 -5.72 -1.60
N SER A 110 -18.28 -6.33 -2.71
CA SER A 110 -17.41 -6.84 -3.77
C SER A 110 -16.54 -5.75 -4.40
N ALA A 111 -17.13 -4.61 -4.79
CA ALA A 111 -16.38 -3.53 -5.42
C ALA A 111 -15.37 -2.87 -4.46
N PRO A 112 -15.72 -2.51 -3.21
CA PRO A 112 -14.75 -2.05 -2.22
C PRO A 112 -13.61 -3.06 -1.97
N LEU A 113 -13.89 -4.36 -1.86
CA LEU A 113 -12.85 -5.39 -1.68
C LEU A 113 -11.91 -5.50 -2.89
N ALA A 114 -12.43 -5.41 -4.11
CA ALA A 114 -11.61 -5.38 -5.32
C ALA A 114 -10.70 -4.13 -5.36
N LEU A 115 -11.21 -2.97 -4.91
CA LEU A 115 -10.41 -1.77 -4.77
C LEU A 115 -9.33 -1.93 -3.69
N VAL A 116 -9.65 -2.53 -2.54
CA VAL A 116 -8.66 -2.83 -1.49
C VAL A 116 -7.53 -3.70 -2.05
N SER A 117 -7.85 -4.79 -2.76
CA SER A 117 -6.87 -5.65 -3.41
C SER A 117 -5.94 -4.88 -4.35
N SER A 118 -6.53 -4.07 -5.25
CA SER A 118 -5.75 -3.31 -6.23
C SER A 118 -4.90 -2.21 -5.59
N THR A 119 -5.47 -1.47 -4.63
CA THR A 119 -4.82 -0.29 -4.03
C THR A 119 -3.75 -0.66 -3.02
N LEU A 120 -3.91 -1.74 -2.23
CA LEU A 120 -2.87 -2.24 -1.33
C LEU A 120 -1.65 -2.74 -2.11
N ARG A 121 -1.88 -3.53 -3.17
CA ARG A 121 -0.81 -4.02 -4.04
C ARG A 121 -0.06 -2.88 -4.72
N SER A 122 -0.80 -1.89 -5.24
CA SER A 122 -0.22 -0.69 -5.85
C SER A 122 0.57 0.14 -4.84
N ALA A 123 0.05 0.29 -3.62
CA ALA A 123 0.74 1.01 -2.55
C ALA A 123 2.09 0.37 -2.20
N TYR A 124 2.14 -0.95 -2.06
CA TYR A 124 3.39 -1.67 -1.81
C TYR A 124 4.40 -1.44 -2.94
N TRP A 125 4.00 -1.57 -4.21
CA TRP A 125 4.90 -1.38 -5.34
C TRP A 125 5.41 0.06 -5.45
N LEU A 126 4.55 1.04 -5.25
CA LEU A 126 4.94 2.46 -5.25
C LEU A 126 5.87 2.77 -4.07
N TRP A 127 5.66 2.13 -2.91
CA TRP A 127 6.51 2.30 -1.75
C TRP A 127 7.94 1.80 -2.00
N LEU A 128 8.11 0.66 -2.69
CA LEU A 128 9.43 0.18 -3.12
C LEU A 128 10.14 1.15 -4.08
N GLU A 129 9.36 1.91 -4.87
CA GLU A 129 9.88 2.90 -5.81
C GLU A 129 10.17 4.27 -5.13
N ASP A 130 10.05 4.35 -3.80
CA ASP A 130 10.11 5.58 -3.01
C ASP A 130 9.10 6.65 -3.45
N ASP A 131 7.95 6.22 -4.00
CA ASP A 131 6.93 7.12 -4.54
C ASP A 131 5.87 7.45 -3.48
N ASP A 132 5.73 8.73 -3.16
CA ASP A 132 4.77 9.24 -2.17
C ASP A 132 3.29 8.95 -2.53
N ARG A 133 2.99 8.62 -3.80
CA ARG A 133 1.66 8.14 -4.23
C ARG A 133 1.28 6.81 -3.59
N ALA A 134 2.23 6.07 -3.03
CA ALA A 134 1.95 4.91 -2.19
C ALA A 134 1.00 5.27 -1.04
N MET A 135 1.21 6.42 -0.39
CA MET A 135 0.40 6.85 0.75
C MET A 135 -1.02 7.27 0.34
N ALA A 136 -1.16 7.87 -0.85
CA ALA A 136 -2.48 8.16 -1.42
C ALA A 136 -3.25 6.86 -1.74
N SER A 137 -2.55 5.84 -2.25
CA SER A 137 -3.13 4.51 -2.51
C SER A 137 -3.54 3.82 -1.20
N LEU A 138 -2.74 3.95 -0.15
CA LEU A 138 -3.10 3.47 1.20
C LEU A 138 -4.32 4.17 1.78
N ARG A 139 -4.46 5.48 1.56
CA ARG A 139 -5.69 6.18 1.97
C ARG A 139 -6.92 5.53 1.36
N CYS A 140 -6.89 5.26 0.05
CA CYS A 140 -7.98 4.57 -0.63
C CYS A 140 -8.22 3.19 -0.01
N THR A 141 -7.16 2.43 0.27
CA THR A 141 -7.24 1.13 0.96
C THR A 141 -7.99 1.26 2.29
N LEU A 142 -7.62 2.23 3.14
CA LEU A 142 -8.25 2.49 4.45
C LEU A 142 -9.74 2.83 4.31
N GLU A 143 -10.08 3.72 3.38
CA GLU A 143 -11.46 4.16 3.15
C GLU A 143 -12.34 3.00 2.65
N GLN A 144 -11.82 2.18 1.74
CA GLN A 144 -12.57 1.04 1.18
C GLN A 144 -12.69 -0.11 2.19
N ILE A 145 -11.64 -0.45 2.94
CA ILE A 145 -11.74 -1.53 3.94
C ILE A 145 -12.64 -1.14 5.12
N ALA A 146 -12.69 0.15 5.49
CA ALA A 146 -13.68 0.66 6.43
C ALA A 146 -15.11 0.50 5.89
N THR A 147 -15.33 0.78 4.60
CA THR A 147 -16.61 0.58 3.92
C THR A 147 -17.04 -0.89 3.96
N VAL A 148 -16.14 -1.81 3.66
CA VAL A 148 -16.38 -3.27 3.76
C VAL A 148 -16.81 -3.66 5.18
N ARG A 149 -16.09 -3.19 6.20
CA ARG A 149 -16.44 -3.48 7.60
C ARG A 149 -17.83 -2.95 7.96
N VAL A 150 -18.21 -1.75 7.50
CA VAL A 150 -19.55 -1.19 7.74
C VAL A 150 -20.63 -2.01 7.04
N ILE A 151 -20.42 -2.41 5.77
CA ILE A 151 -21.37 -3.26 5.04
C ILE A 151 -21.59 -4.58 5.80
N ARG A 152 -20.51 -5.21 6.28
CA ARG A 152 -20.57 -6.48 7.01
C ARG A 152 -21.24 -6.35 8.38
N MET A 153 -20.88 -5.33 9.16
CA MET A 153 -21.26 -5.22 10.57
C MET A 153 -22.53 -4.39 10.80
N LYS A 154 -22.86 -3.48 9.89
CA LYS A 154 -23.93 -2.47 10.04
C LYS A 154 -24.60 -2.19 8.68
N PRO A 155 -25.27 -3.17 8.05
CA PRO A 155 -25.81 -3.05 6.70
C PRO A 155 -26.79 -1.87 6.54
N ASP A 156 -27.68 -1.63 7.51
CA ASP A 156 -28.61 -0.49 7.47
C ASP A 156 -27.87 0.84 7.45
N LYS A 157 -26.78 0.95 8.23
CA LYS A 157 -25.94 2.14 8.23
C LYS A 157 -25.18 2.31 6.92
N ALA A 158 -24.78 1.21 6.28
CA ALA A 158 -24.15 1.24 4.97
C ALA A 158 -25.12 1.78 3.91
N VAL A 159 -26.38 1.36 3.93
CA VAL A 159 -27.42 1.87 3.03
C VAL A 159 -27.65 3.38 3.25
N GLU A 160 -27.75 3.81 4.50
CA GLU A 160 -27.87 5.23 4.85
C GLU A 160 -26.67 6.04 4.32
N LEU A 161 -25.45 5.56 4.54
CA LEU A 161 -24.23 6.25 4.10
C LEU A 161 -24.07 6.25 2.58
N ALA A 162 -24.50 5.21 1.88
CA ALA A 162 -24.44 5.13 0.42
C ALA A 162 -25.50 6.00 -0.26
N SER A 163 -26.69 6.14 0.34
CA SER A 163 -27.78 6.98 -0.20
C SER A 163 -27.50 8.49 -0.15
N ARG A 164 -26.52 8.90 0.66
CA ARG A 164 -26.06 10.28 0.77
C ARG A 164 -24.67 10.38 0.14
N TYR A 165 -24.33 11.51 -0.47
CA TYR A 165 -22.93 11.78 -0.84
C TYR A 165 -22.09 11.90 0.45
N SER A 166 -21.61 10.76 0.94
CA SER A 166 -20.96 10.64 2.25
C SER A 166 -19.46 10.83 2.10
N LYS A 167 -18.90 11.65 3.01
CA LYS A 167 -17.44 11.83 3.09
C LYS A 167 -16.79 10.52 3.55
N PRO A 168 -15.61 10.13 3.03
CA PRO A 168 -14.92 8.91 3.44
C PRO A 168 -14.70 8.77 4.95
N GLN A 169 -14.46 9.89 5.65
CA GLN A 169 -14.33 9.92 7.10
C GLN A 169 -15.55 9.35 7.85
N ARG A 170 -16.77 9.53 7.32
CA ARG A 170 -17.98 8.96 7.94
C ARG A 170 -18.00 7.44 7.90
N TRP A 171 -17.44 6.83 6.86
CA TRP A 171 -17.29 5.38 6.77
C TRP A 171 -16.28 4.85 7.79
N ILE A 172 -15.13 5.53 7.94
CA ILE A 172 -14.13 5.20 8.97
C ILE A 172 -14.72 5.31 10.39
N GLU A 173 -15.49 6.35 10.66
CA GLU A 173 -16.16 6.51 11.95
C GLU A 173 -17.24 5.43 12.18
N ALA A 174 -18.06 5.14 11.17
CA ALA A 174 -19.08 4.10 11.25
C ALA A 174 -18.49 2.69 11.43
N ALA A 175 -17.29 2.44 10.89
CA ALA A 175 -16.52 1.21 11.08
C ALA A 175 -16.02 1.03 12.53
N GLY A 176 -16.13 2.08 13.36
CA GLY A 176 -15.59 2.10 14.72
C GLY A 176 -14.12 2.54 14.79
N TRP A 177 -13.57 3.09 13.70
CA TRP A 177 -12.14 3.38 13.57
C TRP A 177 -11.82 4.87 13.71
N LYS A 178 -12.60 5.61 14.51
CA LYS A 178 -12.30 7.01 14.86
C LYS A 178 -10.90 7.19 15.45
N ARG A 179 -10.34 6.13 16.06
CA ARG A 179 -8.96 6.08 16.57
C ARG A 179 -7.90 6.29 15.47
N LEU A 180 -8.20 5.97 14.21
CA LEU A 180 -7.31 6.13 13.05
C LEU A 180 -7.36 7.53 12.41
N ALA A 181 -7.99 8.51 13.06
CA ALA A 181 -8.13 9.86 12.50
C ALA A 181 -6.79 10.55 12.19
N ALA A 182 -5.75 10.31 13.01
CA ALA A 182 -4.41 10.84 12.77
C ALA A 182 -3.77 10.20 11.53
N LEU A 183 -3.88 8.88 11.38
CA LEU A 183 -3.42 8.15 10.20
C LEU A 183 -4.13 8.65 8.93
N ASN A 184 -5.46 8.71 8.96
CA ASN A 184 -6.24 9.17 7.79
C ASN A 184 -5.86 10.59 7.36
N ARG A 185 -5.56 11.48 8.31
CA ARG A 185 -5.08 12.83 8.02
C ARG A 185 -3.69 12.82 7.37
N ALA A 186 -2.75 12.06 7.94
CA ALA A 186 -1.40 11.94 7.39
C ALA A 186 -1.43 11.40 5.96
N LEU A 187 -2.19 10.32 5.70
CA LEU A 187 -2.38 9.78 4.36
C LEU A 187 -3.11 10.76 3.43
N GLY A 188 -3.95 11.64 4.00
CA GLY A 188 -4.70 12.67 3.31
C GLY A 188 -3.85 13.66 2.52
N GLU A 189 -2.73 14.09 3.10
CA GLU A 189 -1.82 15.08 2.52
C GLU A 189 -1.14 14.60 1.23
N TYR A 190 -1.09 13.29 0.99
CA TYR A 190 -0.50 12.72 -0.22
C TYR A 190 -1.47 12.67 -1.41
N ALA A 191 -2.74 13.05 -1.22
CA ALA A 191 -3.70 13.10 -2.32
C ALA A 191 -3.40 14.26 -3.29
N HIS A 192 -3.31 13.98 -4.59
CA HIS A 192 -2.99 14.94 -5.66
C HIS A 192 -3.98 16.11 -5.81
N ALA A 193 -5.11 16.11 -5.09
CA ALA A 193 -6.11 17.17 -5.14
C ALA A 193 -5.78 18.37 -4.22
N HIS A 194 -4.76 18.27 -3.37
CA HIS A 194 -4.36 19.37 -2.49
C HIS A 194 -3.52 20.41 -3.23
N LYS A 195 -3.91 21.67 -3.11
CA LYS A 195 -3.20 22.81 -3.71
C LYS A 195 -1.80 23.01 -3.12
N ASP A 196 -1.68 22.87 -1.80
CA ASP A 196 -0.45 23.06 -1.03
C ASP A 196 -0.31 21.94 0.01
N PRO A 197 0.08 20.71 -0.39
CA PRO A 197 0.13 19.58 0.53
C PRO A 197 1.30 19.68 1.52
N ASN A 198 1.07 19.40 2.81
CA ASN A 198 2.13 19.38 3.82
C ASN A 198 2.74 17.98 3.96
N TRP A 199 3.53 17.56 2.96
CA TRP A 199 4.19 16.24 2.98
C TRP A 199 5.20 16.08 4.12
N ALA A 200 5.88 17.14 4.53
CA ALA A 200 6.84 17.08 5.63
C ALA A 200 6.14 16.78 6.96
N GLY A 201 5.07 17.54 7.28
CA GLY A 201 4.25 17.30 8.46
C GLY A 201 3.54 15.96 8.43
N ALA A 202 3.13 15.48 7.25
CA ALA A 202 2.56 14.15 7.10
C ALA A 202 3.57 13.04 7.41
N ARG A 203 4.81 13.13 6.89
CA ARG A 203 5.89 12.18 7.22
C ARG A 203 6.20 12.19 8.72
N ASN A 204 6.29 13.37 9.33
CA ASN A 204 6.51 13.51 10.78
C ASN A 204 5.39 12.86 11.59
N LEU A 205 4.13 13.07 11.18
CA LEU A 205 3.00 12.43 11.85
C LEU A 205 3.06 10.90 11.67
N LEU A 206 3.34 10.38 10.47
CA LEU A 206 3.53 8.93 10.27
C LEU A 206 4.66 8.37 11.14
N LYS A 207 5.76 9.11 11.31
CA LYS A 207 6.87 8.72 12.17
C LYS A 207 6.38 8.47 13.61
N GLU A 208 5.55 9.35 14.13
CA GLU A 208 5.04 9.25 15.50
C GLU A 208 3.98 8.18 15.70
N LEU A 209 3.31 7.76 14.62
CA LEU A 209 2.32 6.69 14.67
C LEU A 209 2.93 5.30 14.80
N GLN A 210 4.25 5.17 14.66
CA GLN A 210 4.98 3.93 14.85
C GLN A 210 4.95 3.50 16.32
N LEU A 211 4.68 2.22 16.57
CA LEU A 211 4.73 1.66 17.92
C LEU A 211 6.17 1.59 18.45
N ASP A 212 7.09 1.14 17.61
CA ASP A 212 8.51 0.93 17.94
C ASP A 212 9.40 1.90 17.16
N ALA A 213 9.13 3.20 17.28
CA ALA A 213 9.87 4.24 16.58
C ALA A 213 11.36 4.21 16.98
N ASN A 214 12.23 3.69 16.10
CA ASN A 214 13.67 3.65 16.32
C ASN A 214 14.30 5.02 16.06
N GLY A 215 14.28 5.89 17.09
CA GLY A 215 15.08 7.11 17.20
C GLY A 215 15.28 7.88 15.88
N GLU A 216 16.54 7.94 15.44
CA GLU A 216 16.98 8.67 14.24
C GLU A 216 16.44 8.07 12.93
N ASN A 217 16.22 6.74 12.88
CA ASN A 217 15.77 6.05 11.68
C ASN A 217 14.25 6.04 11.49
N ALA A 218 13.49 6.43 12.52
CA ALA A 218 12.04 6.34 12.52
C ALA A 218 11.38 7.11 11.36
N ILE A 219 12.00 8.19 10.85
CA ILE A 219 11.44 8.92 9.71
C ILE A 219 11.48 8.11 8.41
N TYR A 220 12.48 7.24 8.24
CA TYR A 220 12.67 6.42 7.05
C TYR A 220 11.75 5.19 7.04
N THR A 221 11.43 4.64 8.22
CA THR A 221 10.54 3.47 8.37
C THR A 221 9.05 3.81 8.45
N ALA A 222 8.71 5.08 8.66
CA ALA A 222 7.34 5.54 8.90
C ALA A 222 6.31 5.10 7.86
N ARG A 223 6.65 5.20 6.56
CA ARG A 223 5.75 4.80 5.46
C ARG A 223 5.58 3.28 5.37
N GLY A 224 6.64 2.52 5.65
CA GLY A 224 6.59 1.06 5.72
C GLY A 224 5.68 0.59 6.86
N HIS A 225 5.80 1.21 8.04
CA HIS A 225 4.89 0.91 9.16
C HIS A 225 3.43 1.29 8.86
N ALA A 226 3.18 2.38 8.14
CA ALA A 226 1.81 2.74 7.72
C ALA A 226 1.22 1.70 6.75
N LEU A 227 2.04 1.15 5.85
CA LEU A 227 1.68 0.07 4.95
C LEU A 227 1.37 -1.22 5.72
N GLU A 228 2.23 -1.62 6.67
CA GLU A 228 2.05 -2.80 7.53
C GLU A 228 0.76 -2.70 8.37
N LEU A 229 0.50 -1.54 8.97
CA LEU A 229 -0.73 -1.27 9.72
C LEU A 229 -1.98 -1.51 8.85
N LEU A 230 -2.02 -0.95 7.64
CA LEU A 230 -3.17 -1.15 6.76
C LEU A 230 -3.27 -2.59 6.25
N ALA A 231 -2.14 -3.23 5.96
CA ALA A 231 -2.14 -4.65 5.58
C ALA A 231 -2.71 -5.52 6.71
N THR A 232 -2.39 -5.20 7.97
CA THR A 232 -2.96 -5.87 9.15
C THR A 232 -4.48 -5.70 9.23
N LEU A 233 -4.98 -4.47 9.03
CA LEU A 233 -6.42 -4.20 8.99
C LEU A 233 -7.11 -4.94 7.84
N VAL A 234 -6.51 -4.93 6.65
CA VAL A 234 -7.04 -5.63 5.48
C VAL A 234 -7.06 -7.12 5.72
N ALA A 235 -5.98 -7.72 6.22
CA ALA A 235 -5.92 -9.14 6.53
C ALA A 235 -7.04 -9.54 7.49
N ARG A 236 -7.18 -8.83 8.63
CA ARG A 236 -8.22 -9.11 9.62
C ARG A 236 -9.63 -9.02 9.05
N GLU A 237 -9.95 -7.95 8.34
CA GLU A 237 -11.30 -7.77 7.77
C GLU A 237 -11.59 -8.76 6.65
N THR A 238 -10.61 -9.04 5.79
CA THR A 238 -10.73 -10.04 4.72
C THR A 238 -10.94 -11.44 5.30
N ILE A 239 -10.15 -11.85 6.30
CA ILE A 239 -10.34 -13.14 6.99
C ILE A 239 -11.75 -13.22 7.59
N SER A 240 -12.25 -12.12 8.17
CA SER A 240 -13.61 -12.04 8.74
C SER A 240 -14.71 -12.14 7.68
N ILE A 241 -14.45 -11.72 6.44
CA ILE A 241 -15.36 -11.90 5.31
C ILE A 241 -15.29 -13.35 4.82
N LEU A 242 -14.09 -13.90 4.63
CA LEU A 242 -13.90 -15.27 4.18
C LEU A 242 -14.58 -16.27 5.13
N SER A 243 -14.55 -16.02 6.44
CA SER A 243 -15.20 -16.90 7.43
C SER A 243 -16.72 -16.97 7.29
N LEU A 244 -17.35 -15.98 6.65
CA LEU A 244 -18.79 -16.02 6.34
C LEU A 244 -19.12 -16.96 5.17
N HIS A 245 -18.11 -17.36 4.40
CA HIS A 245 -18.25 -18.24 3.23
C HIS A 245 -17.66 -19.64 3.49
N SER A 246 -16.49 -19.72 4.15
CA SER A 246 -15.87 -20.97 4.58
C SER A 246 -14.96 -20.72 5.78
N GLU A 247 -15.26 -21.38 6.90
CA GLU A 247 -14.43 -21.30 8.10
C GLU A 247 -13.05 -21.93 7.89
N GLU A 248 -12.96 -23.01 7.12
CA GLU A 248 -11.71 -23.71 6.83
C GLU A 248 -10.75 -22.80 6.07
N VAL A 249 -11.23 -22.13 5.02
CA VAL A 249 -10.40 -21.20 4.25
C VAL A 249 -9.99 -20.01 5.10
N ALA A 250 -10.87 -19.48 5.96
CA ALA A 250 -10.52 -18.41 6.88
C ALA A 250 -9.44 -18.82 7.90
N LYS A 251 -9.50 -20.06 8.43
CA LYS A 251 -8.46 -20.60 9.33
C LYS A 251 -7.11 -20.74 8.63
N VAL A 252 -7.10 -21.24 7.39
CA VAL A 252 -5.88 -21.34 6.58
C VAL A 252 -5.33 -19.95 6.26
N ALA A 253 -6.18 -19.00 5.85
CA ALA A 253 -5.78 -17.62 5.59
C ALA A 253 -5.19 -16.93 6.85
N PHE A 254 -5.81 -17.14 8.01
CA PHE A 254 -5.27 -16.63 9.27
C PHE A 254 -3.89 -17.23 9.57
N THR A 255 -3.74 -18.55 9.42
CA THR A 255 -2.46 -19.24 9.64
C THR A 255 -1.39 -18.75 8.67
N LEU A 256 -1.75 -18.53 7.41
CA LEU A 256 -0.84 -18.03 6.38
C LEU A 256 -0.33 -16.64 6.74
N VAL A 257 -1.21 -15.72 7.11
CA VAL A 257 -0.83 -14.34 7.49
C VAL A 257 -0.02 -14.34 8.80
N SER A 258 -0.55 -14.95 9.87
CA SER A 258 0.07 -14.88 11.20
C SER A 258 1.44 -15.56 11.30
N ASN A 259 1.65 -16.68 10.60
CA ASN A 259 2.89 -17.45 10.75
C ASN A 259 3.94 -17.15 9.69
N TYR A 260 3.53 -16.67 8.52
CA TYR A 260 4.45 -16.54 7.39
C TYR A 260 4.62 -15.10 6.91
N SER A 261 3.71 -14.20 7.27
CA SER A 261 3.67 -12.87 6.67
C SER A 261 4.16 -11.73 7.56
N GLY A 262 4.73 -12.07 8.73
CA GLY A 262 5.20 -11.10 9.73
C GLY A 262 4.14 -10.16 10.30
N ILE A 263 2.88 -10.31 9.87
CA ILE A 263 1.75 -9.48 10.23
C ILE A 263 0.91 -10.26 11.23
N ASP A 264 0.63 -9.64 12.37
CA ASP A 264 -0.29 -10.20 13.36
C ASP A 264 -1.70 -9.62 13.15
N PRO A 265 -2.65 -10.34 12.51
CA PRO A 265 -4.01 -9.87 12.33
C PRO A 265 -4.85 -9.99 13.61
N SER A 266 -4.26 -10.26 14.78
CA SER A 266 -4.98 -10.36 16.04
C SER A 266 -5.65 -9.03 16.46
N ASP A 267 -6.75 -9.16 17.20
CA ASP A 267 -7.44 -7.97 17.74
C ASP A 267 -6.54 -7.20 18.73
N ALA A 268 -5.63 -7.90 19.44
CA ALA A 268 -4.68 -7.27 20.36
C ALA A 268 -3.65 -6.38 19.64
N ALA A 269 -3.06 -6.87 18.54
CA ALA A 269 -2.14 -6.08 17.73
C ALA A 269 -2.84 -4.85 17.13
N LEU A 270 -4.04 -5.04 16.57
CA LEU A 270 -4.83 -3.94 16.03
C LEU A 270 -5.22 -2.90 17.09
N ASP A 271 -5.59 -3.34 18.29
CA ASP A 271 -5.91 -2.42 19.38
C ASP A 271 -4.69 -1.61 19.84
N ALA A 272 -3.52 -2.23 19.94
CA ALA A 272 -2.27 -1.52 20.26
C ALA A 272 -2.01 -0.40 19.23
N ILE A 273 -2.10 -0.72 17.94
CA ILE A 273 -1.87 0.23 16.86
C ILE A 273 -2.93 1.36 16.86
N MET A 274 -4.22 1.01 16.99
CA MET A 274 -5.28 2.01 17.04
C MET A 274 -5.16 2.92 18.25
N ASN A 275 -4.80 2.38 19.42
CA ASN A 275 -4.60 3.16 20.63
C ASN A 275 -3.43 4.13 20.49
N ASN A 276 -2.34 3.70 19.84
CA ASN A 276 -1.23 4.61 19.53
C ASN A 276 -1.69 5.74 18.61
N SER A 277 -2.37 5.42 17.51
CA SER A 277 -2.88 6.44 16.59
C SER A 277 -3.80 7.45 17.26
N HIS A 278 -4.62 6.97 18.21
CA HIS A 278 -5.54 7.82 18.95
C HIS A 278 -4.83 8.85 19.86
N ARG A 279 -3.63 8.55 20.39
CA ARG A 279 -2.85 9.48 21.20
C ARG A 279 -2.45 10.73 20.41
N HIS A 280 -2.29 10.61 19.10
CA HIS A 280 -1.88 11.70 18.20
C HIS A 280 -3.07 12.38 17.51
N ARG A 281 -4.32 12.10 17.94
CA ARG A 281 -5.55 12.59 17.25
C ARG A 281 -5.65 14.10 17.10
N THR A 282 -5.10 14.89 18.02
CA THR A 282 -5.14 16.37 17.98
C THR A 282 -3.86 17.00 17.45
N ARG A 283 -2.85 16.21 17.11
CA ARG A 283 -1.54 16.75 16.75
C ARG A 283 -1.59 17.43 15.38
N PRO A 284 -1.15 18.68 15.24
CA PRO A 284 -1.12 19.36 13.94
C PRO A 284 -0.05 18.75 13.03
N LEU A 285 -0.22 18.95 11.73
CA LEU A 285 0.83 18.71 10.75
C LEU A 285 1.80 19.89 10.85
N ALA A 286 2.91 19.70 11.55
CA ALA A 286 3.96 20.70 11.71
C ALA A 286 4.99 20.59 10.58
#